data_AF-A0A2X3E646-F1
#
_entry.id   AF-A0A2X3E646-F1
#
_cell.length_a   1.000
_cell.length_b   1.000
_cell.length_c   1.000
_cell.angle_alpha   90.00
_cell.angle_beta   90.00
_cell.angle_gamma   90.00
#
_symmetry.space_group_name_H-M   'P 1'
#
loop_
_entity.id
_entity.type
_entity.pdbx_description
1 polymer ?
#
loop_
_entity_poly.entity_id
_entity_poly.type
_entity_poly.pdbx_seq_one_letter_code
_entity_poly.pdbx_strand_id
1 'polypeptide(L)' 'MWAVTTGGGESHFDIGSFPGFPVLAQPLQATALYCGMKWLPPFAMHCTFICDDETLQAQARRYRQRLIDWQEAHQNG' A
#
# COMPACT_ATOMS: atom_id res chain seq x y z
N MET A 1 6.27 0.94 6.16
CA MET A 1 5.48 0.75 4.93
C MET A 1 4.01 0.76 5.32
N TRP A 2 3.17 1.53 4.64
CA TRP A 2 1.71 1.44 4.80
C TRP A 2 1.18 0.32 3.91
N ALA A 3 0.49 -0.66 4.50
CA ALA A 3 -0.15 -1.75 3.78
C ALA A 3 -1.67 -1.66 3.97
N VAL A 4 -2.42 -1.65 2.88
CA VAL A 4 -3.86 -1.34 2.89
C VAL A 4 -4.61 -2.09 1.79
N THR A 5 -5.83 -2.54 2.10
CA THR A 5 -6.77 -3.13 1.16
C THR A 5 -7.97 -2.21 0.99
N THR A 6 -8.55 -2.18 -0.21
CA THR A 6 -9.69 -1.31 -0.52
C THR A 6 -10.71 -2.05 -1.37
N GLY A 7 -12.00 -1.79 -1.13
CA GLY A 7 -13.09 -2.39 -1.89
C GLY A 7 -13.13 -1.93 -3.34
N GLY A 8 -12.95 -0.63 -3.57
CA GLY A 8 -12.95 -0.02 -4.90
C GLY A 8 -11.62 -0.13 -5.64
N GLY A 9 -11.68 0.07 -6.96
CA GLY A 9 -10.50 0.28 -7.81
C GLY A 9 -9.90 1.68 -7.65
N GLU A 10 -8.85 1.98 -8.40
CA GLU A 10 -8.22 3.32 -8.39
C GLU A 10 -9.22 4.44 -8.73
N SER A 11 -10.12 4.19 -9.68
CA SER A 11 -11.16 5.14 -10.10
C SER A 11 -12.15 5.51 -8.98
N HIS A 12 -12.27 4.69 -7.92
CA HIS A 12 -13.10 5.05 -6.76
C HIS A 12 -12.50 6.21 -5.95
N PHE A 13 -11.23 6.54 -6.18
CA PHE A 13 -10.53 7.64 -5.51
C PHE A 13 -10.49 8.92 -6.36
N ASP A 14 -11.12 8.95 -7.54
CA ASP A 14 -11.26 10.14 -8.37
C ASP A 14 -12.40 11.05 -7.88
N ILE A 15 -12.30 11.50 -6.63
CA ILE A 15 -13.35 12.26 -5.94
C ILE A 15 -12.77 13.38 -5.06
N GLY A 16 -13.54 14.47 -4.92
CA GLY A 16 -13.23 15.59 -4.05
C GLY A 16 -12.22 16.58 -4.65
N SER A 17 -11.75 17.51 -3.82
CA SER A 17 -10.84 18.59 -4.25
C SER A 17 -9.40 18.12 -4.52
N PHE A 18 -9.03 16.94 -4.01
CA PHE A 18 -7.70 16.33 -4.18
C PHE A 18 -7.88 14.84 -4.50
N PRO A 19 -8.20 14.49 -5.77
CA PRO A 19 -8.43 13.11 -6.17
C PRO A 19 -7.14 12.29 -6.20
N GLY A 20 -7.30 10.97 -6.22
CA GLY A 20 -6.22 9.99 -6.36
C GLY A 20 -5.87 9.31 -5.04
N PHE A 21 -5.77 7.98 -5.08
CA PHE A 21 -5.46 7.16 -3.91
C PHE A 21 -4.21 7.60 -3.10
N PRO A 22 -3.08 8.01 -3.73
CA PRO A 22 -1.89 8.41 -2.99
C PRO A 22 -2.10 9.60 -2.04
N VAL A 23 -3.08 10.47 -2.31
CA VAL A 23 -3.39 11.63 -1.44
C VAL A 23 -3.81 11.16 -0.04
N LEU A 24 -4.50 10.02 0.04
CA LEU A 24 -4.95 9.45 1.32
C LEU A 24 -3.80 8.98 2.22
N ALA A 25 -2.61 8.74 1.65
CA ALA A 25 -1.42 8.38 2.41
C ALA A 25 -0.87 9.55 3.23
N GLN A 26 -1.22 10.80 2.87
CA GLN A 26 -0.49 11.96 3.34
C GLN A 26 -0.46 12.13 4.86
N PRO A 27 -1.57 11.95 5.60
CA PRO A 27 -1.53 12.03 7.07
C PRO A 27 -0.60 10.98 7.70
N LEU A 28 -0.55 9.77 7.13
CA LEU A 28 0.31 8.69 7.61
C LEU A 28 1.78 8.96 7.29
N GLN A 29 2.06 9.45 6.08
CA GLN A 29 3.41 9.83 5.69
C GLN A 29 3.93 10.98 6.55
N ALA A 30 3.12 12.02 6.75
CA ALA A 30 3.46 13.14 7.64
C ALA A 30 3.79 12.66 9.06
N THR A 31 2.96 11.76 9.62
CA THR A 31 3.19 11.17 10.94
C THR A 31 4.49 10.36 11.00
N ALA A 32 4.74 9.51 10.00
CA ALA A 32 5.97 8.72 9.92
C ALA A 32 7.22 9.61 9.89
N LEU A 33 7.21 10.65 9.05
CA LEU A 33 8.32 11.60 8.95
C LEU A 33 8.52 12.39 10.25
N TYR A 34 7.43 12.85 10.86
CA TYR A 34 7.47 13.56 12.14
C TYR A 34 8.09 12.69 13.25
N CYS A 35 7.78 11.40 13.27
CA CYS A 35 8.34 10.43 14.22
C CYS A 35 9.73 9.91 13.83
N GLY A 36 10.38 10.45 12.80
CA GLY A 36 11.71 10.02 12.35
C GLY A 36 11.74 8.63 11.69
N MET A 37 10.59 8.10 11.26
CA MET A 37 10.51 6.81 10.57
C MET A 37 10.86 6.95 9.09
N LYS A 38 11.45 5.89 8.51
CA LYS A 38 11.62 5.78 7.06
C LYS A 38 10.29 5.42 6.39
N TRP A 39 9.71 6.36 5.64
CA TRP A 39 8.56 6.09 4.79
C TRP A 39 8.99 5.21 3.61
N LEU A 40 8.23 4.15 3.35
CA LEU A 40 8.47 3.21 2.24
C LEU A 40 7.28 3.29 1.28
N PRO A 41 7.48 3.01 -0.03
CA PRO A 41 6.37 2.94 -0.98
C PRO A 41 5.24 2.05 -0.44
N PRO A 42 3.97 2.53 -0.43
CA PRO A 42 2.84 1.75 0.09
C PRO A 42 2.64 0.43 -0.66
N PHE A 43 2.05 -0.54 0.03
CA PHE A 43 1.44 -1.71 -0.58
C PHE A 43 -0.08 -1.52 -0.57
N ALA A 44 -0.68 -1.35 -1.73
CA ALA A 44 -2.12 -1.17 -1.87
C ALA A 44 -2.71 -2.31 -2.71
N MET A 45 -3.73 -2.98 -2.14
CA MET A 45 -4.57 -3.92 -2.88
C MET A 45 -5.94 -3.28 -3.10
N HIS A 46 -6.30 -3.11 -4.38
CA HIS A 46 -7.59 -2.57 -4.79
C HIS A 46 -8.59 -3.65 -5.20
N CYS A 47 -9.84 -3.24 -5.41
CA CYS A 47 -10.92 -4.06 -5.96
C CYS A 47 -11.36 -5.26 -5.09
N THR A 48 -11.25 -5.20 -3.76
CA THR A 48 -11.65 -6.35 -2.92
C THR A 48 -13.16 -6.65 -2.93
N PHE A 49 -14.00 -5.74 -3.43
CA PHE A 49 -15.42 -6.02 -3.65
C PHE A 49 -15.69 -6.98 -4.81
N ILE A 50 -14.77 -7.06 -5.79
CA ILE A 50 -15.00 -7.79 -7.05
C ILE A 50 -13.85 -8.75 -7.43
N CYS A 51 -12.77 -8.80 -6.65
CA CYS A 51 -11.66 -9.71 -6.93
C CYS A 51 -12.03 -11.15 -6.56
N ASP A 52 -11.52 -12.12 -7.34
CA ASP A 52 -11.62 -13.54 -7.01
C ASP A 52 -10.54 -13.99 -6.01
N ASP A 53 -10.70 -15.20 -5.50
CA ASP A 53 -9.75 -15.81 -4.55
C ASP A 53 -8.36 -15.96 -5.17
N GLU A 54 -8.25 -16.22 -6.47
CA GLU A 54 -6.96 -16.34 -7.15
C GLU A 54 -6.19 -15.02 -7.11
N THR A 55 -6.86 -13.91 -7.44
CA THR A 55 -6.30 -12.56 -7.37
C THR A 55 -5.94 -12.20 -5.93
N LEU A 56 -6.82 -12.50 -4.97
CA LEU A 56 -6.55 -12.26 -3.55
C LEU A 56 -5.29 -13.00 -3.08
N GLN A 57 -5.14 -14.27 -3.44
CA GLN A 57 -3.95 -15.07 -3.11
C GLN A 57 -2.70 -14.55 -3.84
N ALA A 58 -2.82 -14.11 -5.09
CA ALA A 58 -1.71 -13.49 -5.81
C ALA A 58 -1.23 -12.20 -5.14
N GLN A 59 -2.15 -11.36 -4.66
CA GLN A 59 -1.82 -10.14 -3.92
C GLN A 59 -1.20 -10.45 -2.56
N ALA A 60 -1.68 -11.47 -1.86
CA ALA A 60 -1.05 -11.94 -0.62
C ALA A 60 0.40 -12.40 -0.85
N ARG A 61 0.67 -13.14 -1.94
CA ARG A 61 2.03 -13.52 -2.34
C ARG A 61 2.90 -12.31 -2.67
N ARG A 62 2.36 -11.31 -3.37
CA ARG A 62 3.07 -10.05 -3.66
C ARG A 62 3.41 -9.27 -2.39
N TYR A 63 2.49 -9.20 -1.43
CA TYR A 63 2.75 -8.57 -0.14
C TYR A 63 3.90 -9.26 0.61
N ARG A 64 3.86 -10.60 0.67
CA ARG A 64 4.95 -11.38 1.26
C ARG A 64 6.28 -11.11 0.56
N GLN A 65 6.31 -11.12 -0.77
CA GLN A 65 7.54 -10.86 -1.52
C GLN A 65 8.09 -9.47 -1.22
N ARG A 66 7.22 -8.45 -1.15
CA ARG A 66 7.63 -7.08 -0.83
C ARG A 66 8.35 -6.97 0.53
N LEU A 67 7.92 -7.75 1.52
CA LEU A 67 8.56 -7.82 2.83
C LEU A 67 9.91 -8.54 2.76
N ILE A 68 10.00 -9.63 2.00
CA ILE A 68 11.25 -10.37 1.78
C ILE A 68 12.28 -9.47 1.09
N ASP A 69 11.91 -8.80 -0.01
CA ASP A 69 12.81 -7.90 -0.75
C ASP A 69 13.36 -6.79 0.17
N TRP A 70 12.50 -6.25 1.05
CA TRP A 70 12.92 -5.23 2.00
C TRP A 70 13.87 -5.80 3.05
N GLN A 71 13.61 -7.00 3.56
CA GLN A 71 14.49 -7.68 4.52
C GLN A 71 15.86 -7.96 3.91
N GLU A 72 15.92 -8.57 2.72
CA GLU A 72 17.17 -8.89 2.02
C GLU A 72 18.02 -7.65 1.76
N ALA A 73 17.39 -6.56 1.33
CA ALA A 73 18.08 -5.29 1.09
C ALA A 73 18.66 -4.64 2.36
N HIS A 74 18.21 -5.02 3.55
CA HIS A 74 18.63 -4.45 4.84
C HIS A 74 19.31 -5.47 5.78
N GLN A 75 19.40 -6.76 5.40
CA GLN A 75 20.11 -7.80 6.15
C GLN A 75 21.62 -7.85 5.86
N ASN A 76 22.08 -7.18 4.79
CA ASN A 76 23.50 -7.09 4.42
C ASN A 76 24.18 -5.80 4.95
N GLY A 77 23.67 -5.21 6.03
CA GLY A 77 24.19 -3.99 6.67
C GLY A 77 24.97 -4.28 7.93
#